data_AF-R7WAC2-F1
#
_entry.id   AF-R7WAC2-F1
#
_cell.length_a   1.000
_cell.length_b   1.000
_cell.length_c   1.000
_cell.angle_alpha   90.00
_cell.angle_beta   90.00
_cell.angle_gamma   90.00
#
_symmetry.space_group_name_H-M   'P 1'
#
loop_
_entity.id
_entity.type
_entity.pdbx_description
1 polymer ?
#
loop_
_entity_poly.entity_id
_entity_poly.type
_entity_poly.pdbx_seq_one_letter_code
_entity_poly.pdbx_strand_id
1 'polypeptide(L)'
;MGSASASSLPTTAGAGENLVLILDFGSQYTQLITRRVRQLGVLSLCVSGTAPLSSLTGLRPRAVILSGGPHSVHASGAPSFPEGFLDFAAEAGAHVLGVCYGMQLLVQSLGGAVEAGERQEYGDTEVEITATSSALYGESGVGNRQSVWMSHGDEVVRLPQGFEVVARSVQGAIAAIEHREKRFYGLQYHPEVTHSTQGKETLRRFLFDVCGIKADWKIQDVLDEQIKTIKSMVGTDEHVICALSGGVDSTVAATLVHNVIGDRLHCVFVDNGLLRYKEKERVMSTFNSDLHLPVTCIDASEQFLSKLKGVKDPEMKRKIVGKEFIAVFDEFAHMLEQQTGKRPEYLVQGTLYPDVIESCPPPGSGMTHSHTIKSHHNVGGLPEDMKLKLIEPLKLLFKDEADEIYVQAIRDAGLYDTIWQAFAVLLPVETVGVQGDQRTYGYPVTLKAITSEDGMTADWYYFERKFLADVSNRICNNVRGINRVCLEKTSKPPATVEWE
;
A
#
# COMPACT_ATOMS: atom_id res chain seq x y z
N MET A 1 -22.07 -3.22 16.88
CA MET A 1 -21.02 -3.16 17.91
C MET A 1 -20.02 -4.26 17.59
N GLY A 2 -18.95 -3.91 16.90
CA GLY A 2 -17.90 -4.83 16.47
C GLY A 2 -16.66 -3.98 16.23
N SER A 3 -16.07 -3.52 17.33
CA SER A 3 -14.79 -2.82 17.31
C SER A 3 -13.75 -3.76 16.73
N ALA A 4 -13.12 -3.38 15.61
CA ALA A 4 -11.82 -3.92 15.27
C ALA A 4 -10.91 -3.69 16.49
N SER A 5 -10.63 -4.75 17.23
CA SER A 5 -9.92 -4.66 18.50
C SER A 5 -8.53 -4.10 18.23
N ALA A 6 -8.14 -3.08 18.99
CA ALA A 6 -6.82 -2.44 19.00
C ALA A 6 -5.67 -3.38 19.44
N SER A 7 -5.83 -4.70 19.33
CA SER A 7 -4.94 -5.72 19.88
C SER A 7 -3.92 -6.31 18.90
N SER A 8 -3.92 -5.89 17.61
CA SER A 8 -3.06 -6.48 16.56
C SER A 8 -2.05 -5.52 15.93
N LEU A 9 -1.91 -4.32 16.49
CA LEU A 9 -0.80 -3.42 16.18
C LEU A 9 0.40 -3.82 17.05
N PRO A 10 1.59 -4.03 16.47
CA PRO A 10 2.74 -4.46 17.24
C PRO A 10 3.02 -3.43 18.34
N THR A 11 2.88 -3.89 19.59
CA THR A 11 3.19 -3.10 20.78
C THR A 11 4.70 -3.05 20.92
N THR A 12 5.31 -2.19 20.11
CA THR A 12 6.75 -2.03 20.09
C THR A 12 7.17 -1.26 21.34
N ALA A 13 7.68 -1.96 22.35
CA ALA A 13 8.33 -1.38 23.52
C ALA A 13 9.67 -0.65 23.20
N GLY A 14 9.87 -0.25 21.95
CA GLY A 14 11.07 0.42 21.43
C GLY A 14 10.89 1.16 20.10
N ALA A 15 9.83 0.88 19.30
CA ALA A 15 9.59 1.59 18.04
C ALA A 15 8.73 2.86 18.20
N GLY A 16 8.25 3.15 19.41
CA GLY A 16 7.60 4.43 19.70
C GLY A 16 8.49 5.63 19.36
N GLU A 17 9.81 5.55 19.57
CA GLU A 17 10.67 6.73 19.39
C GLU A 17 10.85 7.20 17.95
N ASN A 18 10.64 6.33 16.95
CA ASN A 18 10.86 6.63 15.52
C ASN A 18 9.62 6.40 14.64
N LEU A 19 8.44 6.14 15.22
CA LEU A 19 7.22 5.89 14.46
C LEU A 19 6.68 7.17 13.81
N VAL A 20 6.37 7.08 12.51
CA VAL A 20 5.61 8.09 11.76
C VAL A 20 4.19 7.60 11.54
N LEU A 21 3.20 8.31 12.09
CA LEU A 21 1.79 8.02 11.86
C LEU A 21 1.28 8.85 10.68
N ILE A 22 0.55 8.23 9.76
CA ILE A 22 -0.03 8.90 8.61
C ILE A 22 -1.56 8.78 8.72
N LEU A 23 -2.25 9.91 8.78
CA LEU A 23 -3.71 9.96 8.85
C LEU A 23 -4.28 10.17 7.45
N ASP A 24 -5.07 9.21 6.97
CA ASP A 24 -5.68 9.24 5.65
C ASP A 24 -7.06 9.91 5.65
N PHE A 25 -7.19 11.00 4.93
CA PHE A 25 -8.45 11.73 4.70
C PHE A 25 -9.06 11.43 3.30
N GLY A 26 -8.59 10.37 2.64
CA GLY A 26 -9.06 9.92 1.34
C GLY A 26 -8.24 10.45 0.16
N SER A 27 -6.97 10.79 0.37
CA SER A 27 -6.09 11.21 -0.73
C SER A 27 -5.65 10.02 -1.58
N GLN A 28 -5.62 10.25 -2.89
CA GLN A 28 -5.06 9.35 -3.90
C GLN A 28 -3.57 9.06 -3.64
N TYR A 29 -2.89 9.98 -2.95
CA TYR A 29 -1.44 9.97 -2.73
C TYR A 29 -1.03 9.53 -1.31
N THR A 30 -1.98 9.16 -0.43
CA THR A 30 -1.64 8.76 0.95
C THR A 30 -0.69 7.56 1.00
N GLN A 31 -0.85 6.61 0.07
CA GLN A 31 0.05 5.47 -0.07
C GLN A 31 1.46 5.90 -0.47
N LEU A 32 1.58 6.92 -1.34
CA LEU A 32 2.87 7.48 -1.71
C LEU A 32 3.56 8.13 -0.52
N ILE A 33 2.86 8.87 0.34
CA ILE A 33 3.45 9.42 1.57
C ILE A 33 4.02 8.28 2.42
N THR A 34 3.23 7.23 2.66
CA THR A 34 3.64 6.05 3.43
C THR A 34 4.89 5.40 2.86
N ARG A 35 4.95 5.27 1.53
CA ARG A 35 6.09 4.73 0.80
C ARG A 35 7.33 5.64 0.90
N ARG A 36 7.18 6.95 0.70
CA ARG A 36 8.32 7.90 0.75
C ARG A 36 8.98 7.91 2.13
N VAL A 37 8.19 7.81 3.20
CA VAL A 37 8.72 7.68 4.57
C VAL A 37 9.52 6.38 4.73
N ARG A 38 9.02 5.25 4.24
CA ARG A 38 9.74 3.96 4.31
C ARG A 38 11.00 3.90 3.47
N GLN A 39 10.99 4.53 2.29
CA GLN A 39 12.18 4.68 1.44
C GLN A 39 13.29 5.48 2.11
N LEU A 40 12.95 6.32 3.09
CA LEU A 40 13.93 7.03 3.91
C LEU A 40 14.43 6.17 5.09
N GLY A 41 13.96 4.92 5.24
CA GLY A 41 14.39 4.03 6.33
C GLY A 41 13.68 4.32 7.65
N VAL A 42 12.44 4.81 7.59
CA VAL A 42 11.62 5.13 8.76
C VAL A 42 10.35 4.29 8.77
N LEU A 43 9.98 3.75 9.93
CA LEU A 43 8.74 3.01 10.09
C LEU A 43 7.53 3.96 9.99
N SER A 44 6.63 3.66 9.05
CA SER A 44 5.38 4.39 8.89
C SER A 44 4.15 3.49 8.97
N LEU A 45 3.11 4.02 9.60
CA LEU A 45 1.80 3.39 9.71
C LEU A 45 0.74 4.36 9.19
N CYS A 46 0.03 3.98 8.13
CA CYS A 46 -1.19 4.66 7.68
C CYS A 46 -2.41 4.13 8.44
N VAL A 47 -3.23 5.04 8.94
CA VAL A 47 -4.51 4.77 9.58
C VAL A 47 -5.55 5.76 9.05
N SER A 48 -6.83 5.44 9.17
CA SER A 48 -7.90 6.36 8.79
C SER A 48 -7.85 7.63 9.63
N GLY A 49 -7.96 8.79 8.99
CA GLY A 49 -7.98 10.09 9.65
C GLY A 49 -9.19 10.32 10.54
N THR A 50 -10.27 9.55 10.37
CA THR A 50 -11.48 9.60 11.22
C THR A 50 -11.48 8.55 12.34
N ALA A 51 -10.38 7.81 12.52
CA ALA A 51 -10.28 6.80 13.57
C ALA A 51 -10.43 7.43 14.98
N PRO A 52 -11.08 6.72 15.93
CA PRO A 52 -11.25 7.24 17.28
C PRO A 52 -9.90 7.37 18.00
N LEU A 53 -9.76 8.38 18.86
CA LEU A 53 -8.53 8.63 19.62
C LEU A 53 -8.10 7.42 20.48
N SER A 54 -9.06 6.59 20.90
CA SER A 54 -8.82 5.32 21.60
C SER A 54 -7.97 4.31 20.82
N SER A 55 -7.99 4.38 19.49
CA SER A 55 -7.17 3.52 18.61
C SER A 55 -5.73 4.01 18.46
N LEU A 56 -5.51 5.30 18.70
CA LEU A 56 -4.21 5.95 18.59
C LEU A 56 -3.48 5.99 19.95
N THR A 57 -4.24 5.93 21.04
CA THR A 57 -3.72 5.93 22.41
C THR A 57 -2.96 4.64 22.69
N GLY A 58 -1.63 4.75 22.65
CA GLY A 58 -0.69 3.63 22.80
C GLY A 58 0.42 3.68 21.76
N LEU A 59 0.12 4.25 20.58
CA LEU A 59 1.12 4.65 19.61
C LEU A 59 1.72 5.96 20.14
N ARG A 60 3.02 6.02 20.39
CA ARG A 60 3.72 7.26 20.77
C ARG A 60 4.46 7.82 19.55
N PRO A 61 3.79 8.33 18.50
CA PRO A 61 4.47 8.72 17.28
C PRO A 61 5.42 9.90 17.52
N ARG A 62 6.56 9.91 16.82
CA ARG A 62 7.48 11.05 16.80
C ARG A 62 7.05 12.12 15.80
N ALA A 63 6.39 11.68 14.73
CA ALA A 63 5.79 12.54 13.73
C ALA A 63 4.42 12.02 13.29
N VAL A 64 3.53 12.94 12.97
CA VAL A 64 2.22 12.69 12.37
C VAL A 64 2.17 13.42 11.04
N ILE A 65 1.76 12.75 9.98
CA ILE A 65 1.47 13.37 8.68
C ILE A 65 -0.02 13.27 8.41
N LEU A 66 -0.70 14.41 8.28
CA LEU A 66 -2.08 14.51 7.86
C LEU A 66 -2.11 14.54 6.32
N SER A 67 -2.70 13.53 5.69
CA SER A 67 -2.75 13.45 4.23
C SER A 67 -3.62 14.54 3.62
N GLY A 68 -3.52 14.69 2.30
CA GLY A 68 -4.53 15.41 1.52
C GLY A 68 -5.88 14.68 1.51
N GLY A 69 -6.82 15.22 0.73
CA GLY A 69 -8.11 14.62 0.44
C GLY A 69 -8.84 15.42 -0.64
N PRO A 70 -9.83 14.82 -1.33
CA PRO A 70 -10.61 15.50 -2.37
C PRO A 70 -11.70 16.43 -1.79
N HIS A 71 -11.87 16.44 -0.47
CA HIS A 71 -12.95 17.15 0.20
C HIS A 71 -12.58 18.62 0.45
N SER A 72 -13.59 19.49 0.45
CA SER A 72 -13.47 20.83 1.04
C SER A 72 -13.62 20.73 2.55
N VAL A 73 -12.85 21.50 3.31
CA VAL A 73 -12.96 21.55 4.79
C VAL A 73 -14.30 22.12 5.27
N HIS A 74 -15.04 22.79 4.39
CA HIS A 74 -16.36 23.36 4.69
C HIS A 74 -17.53 22.43 4.34
N ALA A 75 -17.26 21.31 3.66
CA ALA A 75 -18.32 20.40 3.25
C ALA A 75 -18.96 19.72 4.48
N SER A 76 -20.29 19.61 4.48
CA SER A 76 -21.01 18.89 5.53
C SER A 76 -20.62 17.41 5.53
N GLY A 77 -20.06 16.93 6.65
CA GLY A 77 -19.56 15.56 6.77
C GLY A 77 -18.13 15.34 6.25
N ALA A 78 -17.38 16.41 5.98
CA ALA A 78 -15.98 16.31 5.59
C ALA A 78 -15.16 15.56 6.67
N PRO A 79 -14.22 14.69 6.26
CA PRO A 79 -13.47 13.87 7.20
C PRO A 79 -12.51 14.74 8.02
N SER A 80 -12.58 14.62 9.35
CA SER A 80 -11.70 15.35 10.28
C SER A 80 -11.12 14.40 11.31
N PHE A 81 -9.99 14.80 11.89
CA PHE A 81 -9.39 14.07 13.01
C PHE A 81 -10.24 14.20 14.27
N PRO A 82 -10.19 13.21 15.18
CA PRO A 82 -11.03 13.22 16.39
C PRO A 82 -10.70 14.42 17.30
N GLU A 83 -11.69 14.87 18.06
CA GLU A 83 -11.50 15.92 19.06
C GLU A 83 -10.42 15.53 20.08
N GLY A 84 -9.57 16.49 20.47
CA GLY A 84 -8.42 16.25 21.35
C GLY A 84 -7.19 15.62 20.67
N PHE A 85 -7.22 15.36 19.35
CA PHE A 85 -6.07 14.83 18.63
C PHE A 85 -4.83 15.72 18.69
N LEU A 86 -5.00 17.04 18.55
CA LEU A 86 -3.88 17.98 18.60
C LEU A 86 -3.24 18.04 19.98
N ASP A 87 -4.05 17.92 21.04
CA ASP A 87 -3.55 17.85 22.42
C ASP A 87 -2.78 16.54 22.64
N PHE A 88 -3.32 15.41 22.16
CA PHE A 88 -2.61 14.12 22.15
C PHE A 88 -1.26 14.20 21.43
N ALA A 89 -1.21 14.82 20.25
CA ALA A 89 0.03 14.99 19.50
C ALA A 89 1.04 15.87 20.26
N ALA A 90 0.57 16.93 20.90
CA ALA A 90 1.40 17.82 21.72
C ALA A 90 1.95 17.12 22.97
N GLU A 91 1.12 16.35 23.69
CA GLU A 91 1.49 15.56 24.86
C GLU A 91 2.48 14.44 24.51
N ALA A 92 2.29 13.77 23.37
CA ALA A 92 3.23 12.78 22.84
C ALA A 92 4.57 13.40 22.41
N GLY A 93 4.62 14.73 22.26
CA GLY A 93 5.78 15.43 21.76
C GLY A 93 6.00 15.26 20.25
N ALA A 94 4.95 14.90 19.52
CA ALA A 94 4.99 14.63 18.09
C ALA A 94 5.03 15.94 17.28
N HIS A 95 5.69 15.89 16.12
CA HIS A 95 5.61 16.96 15.12
C HIS A 95 4.49 16.64 14.14
N VAL A 96 3.64 17.61 13.80
CA VAL A 96 2.51 17.39 12.88
C VAL A 96 2.78 18.11 11.56
N LEU A 97 2.71 17.38 10.45
CA LEU A 97 2.79 17.90 9.09
C LEU A 97 1.47 17.71 8.37
N GLY A 98 0.81 18.80 7.99
CA GLY A 98 -0.37 18.75 7.11
C GLY A 98 0.01 18.86 5.63
N VAL A 99 -0.52 17.99 4.79
CA VAL A 99 -0.35 18.04 3.33
C VAL A 99 -1.70 18.37 2.68
N CYS A 100 -1.74 19.42 1.86
CA CYS A 100 -2.94 19.95 1.19
C CYS A 100 -4.14 20.07 2.16
N TYR A 101 -5.14 19.20 2.05
CA TYR A 101 -6.29 19.14 2.96
C TYR A 101 -5.89 19.03 4.44
N GLY A 102 -4.84 18.27 4.77
CA GLY A 102 -4.33 18.16 6.14
C GLY A 102 -3.82 19.49 6.69
N MET A 103 -3.22 20.35 5.85
CA MET A 103 -2.82 21.70 6.24
C MET A 103 -4.05 22.59 6.48
N GLN A 104 -5.06 22.48 5.64
CA GLN A 104 -6.31 23.25 5.78
C GLN A 104 -7.06 22.87 7.07
N LEU A 105 -7.18 21.57 7.36
CA LEU A 105 -7.77 21.07 8.61
C LEU A 105 -7.02 21.59 9.84
N LEU A 106 -5.69 21.56 9.81
CA LEU A 106 -4.83 22.05 10.89
C LEU A 106 -5.06 23.55 11.14
N VAL A 107 -5.10 24.36 10.08
CA VAL A 107 -5.35 25.80 10.14
C VAL A 107 -6.74 26.11 10.69
N GLN A 108 -7.78 25.45 10.17
CA GLN A 108 -9.16 25.66 10.58
C GLN A 108 -9.35 25.29 12.06
N SER A 109 -8.81 24.14 12.49
CA SER A 109 -8.93 23.65 13.87
C SER A 109 -8.24 24.56 14.90
N LEU A 110 -7.24 25.33 14.47
CA LEU A 110 -6.51 26.28 15.31
C LEU A 110 -7.08 27.71 15.23
N GLY A 111 -8.23 27.92 14.58
CA GLY A 111 -8.93 29.21 14.49
C GLY A 111 -8.51 30.10 13.32
N GLY A 112 -7.76 29.54 12.36
CA GLY A 112 -7.49 30.18 11.06
C GLY A 112 -8.72 30.24 10.15
N ALA A 113 -8.58 30.85 8.98
CA ALA A 113 -9.61 30.89 7.95
C ALA A 113 -9.08 30.25 6.66
N VAL A 114 -9.87 29.31 6.15
CA VAL A 114 -9.71 28.67 4.85
C VAL A 114 -10.90 29.10 4.00
N GLU A 115 -10.70 29.48 2.75
CA GLU A 115 -11.77 29.87 1.83
C GLU A 115 -11.61 29.11 0.51
N ALA A 116 -12.69 29.05 -0.28
CA ALA A 116 -12.59 28.52 -1.63
C ALA A 116 -11.71 29.47 -2.45
N GLY A 117 -10.63 28.96 -3.04
CA GLY A 117 -9.69 29.79 -3.78
C GLY A 117 -10.34 30.42 -5.01
N GLU A 118 -10.01 31.68 -5.30
CA GLU A 118 -10.55 32.37 -6.49
C GLU A 118 -10.13 31.68 -7.81
N ARG A 119 -9.00 30.96 -7.78
CA ARG A 119 -8.48 30.14 -8.88
C ARG A 119 -7.97 28.82 -8.31
N GLN A 120 -8.47 27.71 -8.83
CA GLN A 120 -7.99 26.39 -8.43
C GLN A 120 -6.62 26.14 -9.08
N GLU A 121 -5.57 26.00 -8.26
CA GLU A 121 -4.23 25.62 -8.73
C GLU A 121 -4.14 24.09 -8.79
N TYR A 122 -4.13 23.57 -10.01
CA TYR A 122 -3.86 22.16 -10.28
C TYR A 122 -2.68 22.03 -11.24
N GLY A 123 -1.66 21.30 -10.80
CA GLY A 123 -0.52 20.92 -11.61
C GLY A 123 0.81 21.50 -11.15
N ASP A 124 1.79 21.45 -12.05
CA ASP A 124 3.14 21.94 -11.82
C ASP A 124 3.15 23.47 -11.62
N THR A 125 3.60 23.88 -10.45
CA THR A 125 3.61 25.28 -10.01
C THR A 125 4.94 25.59 -9.34
N GLU A 126 5.52 26.75 -9.64
CA GLU A 126 6.69 27.24 -8.91
C GLU A 126 6.28 27.88 -7.58
N VAL A 127 6.98 27.49 -6.51
CA VAL A 127 6.90 28.14 -5.20
C VAL A 127 8.21 28.80 -4.85
N GLU A 128 8.12 29.98 -4.26
CA GLU A 128 9.24 30.78 -3.80
C GLU A 128 9.33 30.72 -2.27
N ILE A 129 10.51 30.40 -1.75
CA ILE A 129 10.80 30.37 -0.32
C ILE A 129 10.95 31.81 0.17
N THR A 130 10.06 32.22 1.07
CA THR A 130 9.98 33.60 1.58
C THR A 130 10.70 33.79 2.91
N ALA A 131 10.96 32.72 3.65
CA ALA A 131 11.59 32.78 4.97
C ALA A 131 13.12 32.65 4.89
N THR A 132 13.83 33.46 5.68
CA THR A 132 15.30 33.47 5.75
C THR A 132 15.87 32.26 6.49
N SER A 133 15.08 31.67 7.38
CA SER A 133 15.35 30.42 8.07
C SER A 133 14.04 29.67 8.07
N SER A 134 14.00 28.45 7.52
CA SER A 134 12.84 27.56 7.62
C SER A 134 13.28 26.20 8.13
N ALA A 135 12.46 25.57 8.96
CA ALA A 135 12.71 24.19 9.38
C ALA A 135 12.51 23.21 8.21
N LEU A 136 11.53 23.49 7.34
CA LEU A 136 11.21 22.65 6.17
C LEU A 136 12.20 22.83 5.02
N TYR A 137 12.69 24.06 4.80
CA TYR A 137 13.59 24.39 3.69
C TYR A 137 15.03 24.72 4.09
N GLY A 138 15.37 24.63 5.39
CA GLY A 138 16.69 24.94 5.95
C GLY A 138 17.19 26.34 5.61
N GLU A 139 18.49 26.46 5.35
CA GLU A 139 19.17 27.70 4.93
C GLU A 139 19.11 27.92 3.40
N SER A 140 18.18 27.27 2.70
CA SER A 140 17.91 27.59 1.31
C SER A 140 17.42 29.05 1.27
N GLY A 141 18.32 29.97 0.96
CA GLY A 141 18.11 31.41 1.09
C GLY A 141 16.81 31.91 0.46
N VAL A 142 16.29 33.00 1.02
CA VAL A 142 15.10 33.73 0.51
C VAL A 142 15.22 33.92 -1.00
N GLY A 143 14.14 33.61 -1.72
CA GLY A 143 14.08 33.75 -3.19
C GLY A 143 14.43 32.48 -3.96
N ASN A 144 14.83 31.40 -3.29
CA ASN A 144 14.95 30.10 -3.94
C ASN A 144 13.58 29.60 -4.41
N ARG A 145 13.55 29.04 -5.62
CA ARG A 145 12.36 28.49 -6.25
C ARG A 145 12.46 26.98 -6.39
N GLN A 146 11.32 26.32 -6.26
CA GLN A 146 11.19 24.89 -6.55
C GLN A 146 9.88 24.65 -7.27
N SER A 147 9.89 23.69 -8.20
CA SER A 147 8.68 23.19 -8.85
C SER A 147 8.02 22.17 -7.92
N VAL A 148 6.72 22.37 -7.68
CA VAL A 148 5.87 21.54 -6.82
C VAL A 148 4.55 21.23 -7.48
N TRP A 149 3.95 20.12 -7.08
CA TRP A 149 2.62 19.74 -7.55
C TRP A 149 1.52 20.28 -6.63
N MET A 150 0.80 21.30 -7.11
CA MET A 150 -0.38 21.85 -6.43
C MET A 150 -1.63 21.07 -6.83
N SER A 151 -2.50 20.81 -5.86
CA SER A 151 -3.79 20.16 -6.09
C SER A 151 -4.77 20.59 -5.02
N HIS A 152 -5.26 21.83 -5.11
CA HIS A 152 -6.20 22.37 -4.13
C HIS A 152 -7.29 23.25 -4.73
N GLY A 153 -8.51 23.07 -4.23
CA GLY A 153 -9.64 23.97 -4.51
C GLY A 153 -9.80 25.07 -3.46
N ASP A 154 -9.47 24.76 -2.21
CA ASP A 154 -9.51 25.70 -1.09
C ASP A 154 -8.11 26.24 -0.78
N GLU A 155 -8.02 27.43 -0.21
CA GLU A 155 -6.76 28.06 0.18
C GLU A 155 -6.85 28.67 1.57
N VAL A 156 -5.70 28.74 2.24
CA VAL A 156 -5.58 29.38 3.55
C VAL A 156 -5.46 30.89 3.37
N VAL A 157 -6.46 31.63 3.87
CA VAL A 157 -6.52 33.10 3.78
C VAL A 157 -5.99 33.75 5.06
N ARG A 158 -6.30 33.17 6.22
CA ARG A 158 -5.86 33.71 7.52
C ARG A 158 -5.22 32.62 8.36
N LEU A 159 -3.96 32.85 8.74
CA LEU A 159 -3.25 31.94 9.63
C LEU A 159 -3.60 32.16 11.10
N PRO A 160 -3.59 31.10 11.92
CA PRO A 160 -3.65 31.21 13.37
C PRO A 160 -2.44 31.98 13.92
N GLN A 161 -2.57 32.55 15.11
CA GLN A 161 -1.47 33.25 15.78
C GLN A 161 -0.26 32.32 15.99
N GLY A 162 0.94 32.80 15.67
CA GLY A 162 2.20 32.07 15.84
C GLY A 162 2.66 31.24 14.64
N PHE A 163 1.86 31.15 13.58
CA PHE A 163 2.31 30.56 12.31
C PHE A 163 3.04 31.58 11.44
N GLU A 164 4.11 31.11 10.81
CA GLU A 164 4.89 31.86 9.82
C GLU A 164 4.70 31.27 8.43
N VAL A 165 4.61 32.12 7.41
CA VAL A 165 4.60 31.70 6.00
C VAL A 165 6.04 31.54 5.53
N VAL A 166 6.40 30.34 5.09
CA VAL A 166 7.77 30.03 4.66
C VAL A 166 7.91 29.84 3.16
N ALA A 167 6.83 29.58 2.44
CA ALA A 167 6.81 29.61 0.98
C ALA A 167 5.46 30.10 0.44
N ARG A 168 5.50 30.72 -0.75
CA ARG A 168 4.31 31.15 -1.50
C ARG A 168 4.38 30.67 -2.95
N SER A 169 3.23 30.40 -3.57
CA SER A 169 3.16 30.19 -5.02
C SER A 169 3.43 31.50 -5.75
N VAL A 170 3.83 31.40 -7.03
CA VAL A 170 3.96 32.58 -7.91
C VAL A 170 2.66 33.38 -8.04
N GLN A 171 1.49 32.77 -7.78
CA GLN A 171 0.19 33.45 -7.79
C GLN A 171 -0.15 34.08 -6.43
N GLY A 172 0.70 33.91 -5.43
CA GLY A 172 0.58 34.53 -4.10
C GLY A 172 -0.03 33.62 -3.03
N ALA A 173 -0.49 32.42 -3.38
CA ALA A 173 -1.09 31.46 -2.45
C ALA A 173 -0.06 30.99 -1.40
N ILE A 174 -0.53 30.71 -0.19
CA ILE A 174 0.34 30.20 0.90
C ILE A 174 0.70 28.75 0.58
N ALA A 175 1.96 28.50 0.24
CA ALA A 175 2.42 27.17 -0.15
C ALA A 175 2.94 26.35 1.03
N ALA A 176 3.52 26.99 2.05
CA ALA A 176 4.02 26.30 3.23
C ALA A 176 4.01 27.19 4.47
N ILE A 177 3.73 26.57 5.62
CA ILE A 177 3.61 27.22 6.93
C ILE A 177 4.35 26.43 8.02
N GLU A 178 4.83 27.13 9.03
CA GLU A 178 5.43 26.50 10.21
C GLU A 178 5.10 27.26 11.50
N HIS A 179 4.94 26.52 12.59
CA HIS A 179 4.85 27.02 13.96
C HIS A 179 5.78 26.19 14.83
N ARG A 180 7.00 26.68 15.01
CA ARG A 180 8.10 25.92 15.63
C ARG A 180 7.83 25.53 17.09
N GLU A 181 7.31 26.46 17.88
CA GLU A 181 7.01 26.22 19.31
C GLU A 181 5.97 25.11 19.52
N LYS A 182 4.94 25.07 18.67
CA LYS A 182 3.89 24.04 18.71
C LYS A 182 4.21 22.82 17.85
N ARG A 183 5.32 22.82 17.11
CA ARG A 183 5.75 21.74 16.21
C ARG A 183 4.73 21.39 15.13
N PHE A 184 4.06 22.41 14.61
CA PHE A 184 3.05 22.29 13.56
C PHE A 184 3.58 22.83 12.23
N TYR A 185 3.39 22.07 11.17
CA TYR A 185 3.90 22.35 9.83
C TYR A 185 2.81 22.07 8.80
N GLY A 186 2.81 22.79 7.70
CA GLY A 186 1.84 22.61 6.63
C GLY A 186 2.47 22.86 5.26
N LEU A 187 2.08 22.03 4.29
CA LEU A 187 2.42 22.15 2.88
C LEU A 187 1.12 22.11 2.09
N GLN A 188 0.88 23.10 1.23
CA GLN A 188 -0.30 23.14 0.38
C GLN A 188 -0.14 22.28 -0.87
N TYR A 189 1.11 21.97 -1.25
CA TYR A 189 1.48 21.08 -2.34
C TYR A 189 1.75 19.65 -1.85
N HIS A 190 1.89 18.71 -2.79
CA HIS A 190 2.16 17.30 -2.53
C HIS A 190 3.67 17.00 -2.61
N PRO A 191 4.42 16.92 -1.50
CA PRO A 191 5.86 16.58 -1.53
C PRO A 191 6.13 15.10 -1.87
N GLU A 192 5.12 14.24 -1.82
CA GLU A 192 5.22 12.80 -2.05
C GLU A 192 5.32 12.40 -3.54
N VAL A 193 4.84 13.26 -4.44
CA VAL A 193 4.84 13.01 -5.88
C VAL A 193 6.17 13.41 -6.52
N THR A 194 6.53 12.72 -7.60
CA THR A 194 7.80 12.94 -8.32
C THR A 194 7.87 14.29 -9.04
N HIS A 195 6.72 14.85 -9.41
CA HIS A 195 6.63 16.20 -9.99
C HIS A 195 7.13 17.29 -9.03
N SER A 196 7.04 17.06 -7.71
CA SER A 196 7.66 17.93 -6.71
C SER A 196 9.15 17.63 -6.63
N THR A 197 9.94 18.32 -7.45
CA THR A 197 11.39 18.10 -7.66
C THR A 197 12.20 18.01 -6.37
N GLN A 198 11.87 18.82 -5.36
CA GLN A 198 12.50 18.81 -4.03
C GLN A 198 11.58 18.29 -2.92
N GLY A 199 10.46 17.64 -3.26
CA GLY A 199 9.49 17.12 -2.30
C GLY A 199 10.08 16.04 -1.39
N LYS A 200 10.87 15.10 -1.95
CA LYS A 200 11.56 14.06 -1.17
C LYS A 200 12.57 14.66 -0.18
N GLU A 201 13.29 15.71 -0.57
CA GLU A 201 14.22 16.41 0.32
C GLU A 201 13.48 17.16 1.42
N THR A 202 12.33 17.78 1.11
CA THR A 202 11.45 18.42 2.11
C THR A 202 10.98 17.41 3.17
N LEU A 203 10.50 16.24 2.73
CA LEU A 203 10.11 15.15 3.64
C LEU A 203 11.30 14.64 4.46
N ARG A 204 12.47 14.49 3.83
CA ARG A 204 13.71 14.08 4.52
C ARG A 204 14.06 15.05 5.65
N ARG A 205 14.04 16.36 5.37
CA ARG A 205 14.33 17.41 6.36
C ARG A 205 13.31 17.39 7.49
N PHE A 206 12.03 17.29 7.16
CA PHE A 206 10.99 17.18 8.18
C PHE A 206 11.23 15.97 9.11
N LEU A 207 11.49 14.79 8.56
CA LEU A 207 11.64 13.58 9.37
C LEU A 207 12.95 13.56 10.18
N PHE A 208 14.07 13.94 9.59
CA PHE A 208 15.37 13.81 10.25
C PHE A 208 15.82 15.08 10.95
N ASP A 209 15.74 16.22 10.27
CA ASP A 209 16.33 17.46 10.76
C ASP A 209 15.36 18.14 11.75
N VAL A 210 14.04 18.04 11.52
CA VAL A 210 13.01 18.61 12.39
C VAL A 210 12.56 17.62 13.47
N CYS A 211 12.11 16.41 13.09
CA CYS A 211 11.60 15.44 14.07
C CYS A 211 12.73 14.72 14.84
N GLY A 212 13.96 14.72 14.33
CA GLY A 212 15.09 14.03 14.94
C GLY A 212 15.01 12.50 14.84
N ILE A 213 14.25 11.97 13.88
CA ILE A 213 14.10 10.53 13.67
C ILE A 213 15.42 9.96 13.13
N LYS A 214 15.77 8.74 13.53
CA LYS A 214 16.92 8.02 12.94
C LYS A 214 16.42 7.02 11.90
N ALA A 215 17.13 6.92 10.78
CA ALA A 215 16.85 5.92 9.75
C ALA A 215 17.41 4.54 10.15
N ASP A 216 16.78 3.91 11.14
CA ASP A 216 17.19 2.60 11.67
C ASP A 216 16.31 1.44 11.18
N TRP A 217 15.19 1.73 10.52
CA TRP A 217 14.24 0.71 10.08
C TRP A 217 14.73 -0.01 8.82
N LYS A 218 14.91 -1.33 8.93
CA LYS A 218 15.21 -2.22 7.80
C LYS A 218 14.08 -3.23 7.62
N ILE A 219 13.94 -3.72 6.39
CA ILE A 219 12.96 -4.76 6.07
C ILE A 219 13.19 -6.08 6.83
N GLN A 220 14.44 -6.35 7.24
CA GLN A 220 14.78 -7.52 8.07
C GLN A 220 14.13 -7.43 9.45
N ASP A 221 14.03 -6.23 10.02
CA ASP A 221 13.42 -6.01 11.33
C ASP A 221 11.91 -6.31 11.28
N VAL A 222 11.25 -6.01 10.16
CA VAL A 222 9.85 -6.37 9.92
C VAL A 222 9.68 -7.88 9.93
N LEU A 223 10.55 -8.61 9.22
CA LEU A 223 10.48 -10.07 9.16
C LEU A 223 10.64 -10.68 10.56
N ASP A 224 11.67 -10.25 11.30
CA ASP A 224 11.95 -10.75 12.65
C ASP A 224 10.81 -10.44 13.64
N GLU A 225 10.17 -9.27 13.50
CA GLU A 225 9.02 -8.86 14.29
C GLU A 225 7.76 -9.65 13.93
N GLN A 226 7.48 -9.87 12.64
CA GLN A 226 6.36 -10.70 12.21
C GLN A 226 6.52 -12.14 12.71
N ILE A 227 7.74 -12.68 12.67
CA ILE A 227 8.06 -13.99 13.25
C ILE A 227 7.73 -14.02 14.75
N LYS A 228 8.13 -13.01 15.52
CA LYS A 228 7.80 -12.91 16.95
C LYS A 228 6.29 -12.81 17.19
N THR A 229 5.61 -11.99 16.39
CA THR A 229 4.16 -11.79 16.48
C THR A 229 3.41 -13.09 16.24
N ILE A 230 3.76 -13.82 15.17
CA ILE A 230 3.17 -15.14 14.87
C ILE A 230 3.44 -16.13 16.01
N LYS A 231 4.65 -16.17 16.57
CA LYS A 231 4.96 -17.03 17.74
C LYS A 231 4.13 -16.70 18.97
N SER A 232 3.82 -15.43 19.20
CA SER A 232 3.00 -15.00 20.34
C SER A 232 1.51 -15.23 20.11
N MET A 233 1.06 -15.19 18.85
CA MET A 233 -0.33 -15.32 18.47
C MET A 233 -0.76 -16.79 18.39
N VAL A 234 0.09 -17.65 17.84
CA VAL A 234 -0.18 -19.08 17.68
C VAL A 234 0.42 -19.85 18.86
N GLY A 235 -0.44 -20.43 19.70
CA GLY A 235 -0.05 -21.28 20.83
C GLY A 235 0.76 -22.51 20.40
N THR A 236 1.37 -23.22 21.35
CA THR A 236 2.28 -24.35 21.04
C THR A 236 1.60 -25.53 20.36
N ASP A 237 0.30 -25.70 20.59
CA ASP A 237 -0.44 -26.88 20.13
C ASP A 237 -1.58 -26.53 19.15
N GLU A 238 -1.60 -25.30 18.64
CA GLU A 238 -2.60 -24.81 17.70
C GLU A 238 -2.19 -25.13 16.26
N HIS A 239 -3.18 -25.45 15.42
CA HIS A 239 -3.02 -25.73 14.00
C HIS A 239 -3.50 -24.56 13.15
N VAL A 240 -2.82 -24.35 12.03
CA VAL A 240 -3.03 -23.20 11.15
C VAL A 240 -3.26 -23.71 9.73
N ILE A 241 -4.29 -23.20 9.05
CA ILE A 241 -4.52 -23.47 7.63
C ILE A 241 -3.95 -22.32 6.79
N CYS A 242 -3.36 -22.64 5.64
CA CYS A 242 -3.00 -21.65 4.63
C CYS A 242 -3.60 -22.01 3.27
N ALA A 243 -4.27 -21.04 2.66
CA ALA A 243 -4.72 -21.12 1.28
C ALA A 243 -3.54 -20.85 0.34
N LEU A 244 -3.08 -21.85 -0.41
CA LEU A 244 -2.08 -21.67 -1.45
C LEU A 244 -2.77 -21.56 -2.81
N SER A 245 -2.51 -20.46 -3.50
CA SER A 245 -2.97 -20.23 -4.88
C SER A 245 -1.88 -20.51 -5.92
N GLY A 246 -0.62 -20.70 -5.49
CA GLY A 246 0.54 -20.68 -6.39
C GLY A 246 1.10 -19.29 -6.66
N GLY A 247 0.45 -18.23 -6.14
CA GLY A 247 0.96 -16.86 -6.19
C GLY A 247 2.13 -16.63 -5.23
N VAL A 248 2.95 -15.62 -5.54
CA VAL A 248 4.12 -15.25 -4.72
C VAL A 248 3.71 -14.88 -3.29
N ASP A 249 2.63 -14.11 -3.13
CA ASP A 249 2.24 -13.57 -1.83
C ASP A 249 1.78 -14.66 -0.85
N SER A 250 0.93 -15.59 -1.32
CA SER A 250 0.48 -16.74 -0.51
C SER A 250 1.62 -17.71 -0.20
N THR A 251 2.55 -17.90 -1.14
CA THR A 251 3.72 -18.78 -0.97
C THR A 251 4.73 -18.22 0.04
N VAL A 252 5.04 -16.92 -0.03
CA VAL A 252 5.94 -16.25 0.92
C VAL A 252 5.31 -16.22 2.30
N ALA A 253 4.00 -15.93 2.41
CA ALA A 253 3.27 -15.98 3.68
C ALA A 253 3.30 -17.39 4.30
N ALA A 254 3.02 -18.43 3.51
CA ALA A 254 3.08 -19.81 3.98
C ALA A 254 4.48 -20.21 4.44
N THR A 255 5.52 -19.87 3.67
CA THR A 255 6.91 -20.19 4.01
C THR A 255 7.35 -19.50 5.31
N LEU A 256 6.98 -18.23 5.49
CA LEU A 256 7.28 -17.46 6.69
C LEU A 256 6.61 -18.10 7.91
N VAL A 257 5.34 -18.47 7.82
CA VAL A 257 4.61 -19.12 8.92
C VAL A 257 5.17 -20.53 9.18
N HIS A 258 5.48 -21.30 8.13
CA HIS A 258 6.07 -22.64 8.25
C HIS A 258 7.39 -22.62 9.02
N ASN A 259 8.27 -21.65 8.75
CA ASN A 259 9.52 -21.46 9.47
C ASN A 259 9.31 -21.18 10.98
N VAL A 260 8.12 -20.75 11.37
CA VAL A 260 7.77 -20.42 12.75
C VAL A 260 7.10 -21.58 13.49
N ILE A 261 6.12 -22.23 12.85
CA ILE A 261 5.27 -23.24 13.50
C ILE A 261 5.54 -24.67 13.04
N GLY A 262 6.38 -24.86 12.01
CA GLY A 262 6.73 -26.14 11.41
C GLY A 262 5.52 -26.86 10.83
N ASP A 263 5.48 -28.18 11.02
CA ASP A 263 4.46 -29.11 10.51
C ASP A 263 3.03 -28.87 11.03
N ARG A 264 2.83 -27.87 11.92
CA ARG A 264 1.51 -27.44 12.37
C ARG A 264 0.79 -26.54 11.36
N LEU A 265 1.52 -26.05 10.36
CA LEU A 265 0.95 -25.39 9.20
C LEU A 265 0.41 -26.44 8.23
N HIS A 266 -0.85 -26.31 7.85
CA HIS A 266 -1.49 -27.16 6.85
C HIS A 266 -1.85 -26.30 5.64
N CYS A 267 -1.12 -26.48 4.56
CA CYS A 267 -1.38 -25.76 3.33
C CYS A 267 -2.34 -26.55 2.44
N VAL A 268 -3.30 -25.85 1.82
CA VAL A 268 -4.22 -26.45 0.85
C VAL A 268 -4.12 -25.72 -0.49
N PHE A 269 -3.97 -26.50 -1.55
CA PHE A 269 -4.02 -26.03 -2.93
C PHE A 269 -5.28 -26.62 -3.58
N VAL A 270 -6.21 -25.74 -3.95
CA VAL A 270 -7.49 -26.14 -4.56
C VAL A 270 -7.39 -26.03 -6.07
N ASP A 271 -7.44 -27.17 -6.74
CA ASP A 271 -7.59 -27.24 -8.19
C ASP A 271 -9.08 -27.06 -8.53
N ASN A 272 -9.41 -25.83 -8.93
CA ASN A 272 -10.76 -25.43 -9.33
C ASN A 272 -11.10 -25.77 -10.79
N GLY A 273 -10.19 -26.43 -11.53
CA GLY A 273 -10.38 -26.74 -12.95
C GLY A 273 -10.26 -25.55 -13.90
N LEU A 274 -9.85 -24.38 -13.41
CA LEU A 274 -9.65 -23.13 -14.17
C LEU A 274 -8.18 -22.71 -14.22
N LEU A 275 -7.26 -23.59 -13.81
CA LEU A 275 -5.81 -23.36 -13.81
C LEU A 275 -5.23 -23.40 -15.23
N ARG A 276 -4.03 -22.83 -15.40
CA ARG A 276 -3.29 -22.86 -16.67
C ARG A 276 -2.78 -24.28 -16.95
N TYR A 277 -2.42 -24.53 -18.22
CA TYR A 277 -1.90 -25.83 -18.65
C TYR A 277 -0.72 -26.29 -17.77
N LYS A 278 -0.85 -27.48 -17.18
CA LYS A 278 0.14 -28.07 -16.26
C LYS A 278 0.54 -27.20 -15.06
N GLU A 279 -0.32 -26.28 -14.63
CA GLU A 279 -0.02 -25.41 -13.49
C GLU A 279 -0.01 -26.18 -12.18
N LYS A 280 -1.00 -27.06 -11.96
CA LYS A 280 -1.08 -27.93 -10.78
C LYS A 280 0.22 -28.71 -10.55
N GLU A 281 0.74 -29.39 -11.56
CA GLU A 281 1.96 -30.18 -11.42
C GLU A 281 3.18 -29.31 -11.13
N ARG A 282 3.27 -28.13 -11.78
CA ARG A 282 4.38 -27.18 -11.55
C ARG A 282 4.35 -26.63 -10.13
N VAL A 283 3.18 -26.14 -9.71
CA VAL A 283 2.98 -25.55 -8.38
C VAL A 283 3.22 -26.58 -7.29
N MET A 284 2.66 -27.79 -7.41
CA MET A 284 2.91 -28.87 -6.46
C MET A 284 4.36 -29.35 -6.45
N SER A 285 5.04 -29.34 -7.60
CA SER A 285 6.47 -29.67 -7.67
C SER A 285 7.31 -28.68 -6.88
N THR A 286 7.05 -27.37 -7.02
CA THR A 286 7.77 -26.32 -6.29
C THR A 286 7.50 -26.39 -4.79
N PHE A 287 6.25 -26.59 -4.39
CA PHE A 287 5.91 -26.70 -2.97
C PHE A 287 6.55 -27.90 -2.29
N ASN A 288 6.55 -29.07 -2.93
CA ASN A 288 7.08 -30.30 -2.34
C ASN A 288 8.61 -30.40 -2.44
N SER A 289 9.20 -29.98 -3.56
CA SER A 289 10.64 -30.22 -3.85
C SER A 289 11.54 -29.07 -3.42
N ASP A 290 11.09 -27.83 -3.61
CA ASP A 290 11.94 -26.65 -3.36
C ASP A 290 11.67 -26.08 -1.96
N LEU A 291 10.38 -25.89 -1.63
CA LEU A 291 9.97 -25.22 -0.39
C LEU A 291 9.68 -26.18 0.78
N HIS A 292 9.55 -27.48 0.51
CA HIS A 292 9.27 -28.53 1.51
C HIS A 292 8.05 -28.20 2.39
N LEU A 293 7.01 -27.60 1.79
CA LEU A 293 5.79 -27.23 2.50
C LEU A 293 4.80 -28.41 2.56
N PRO A 294 4.11 -28.63 3.69
CA PRO A 294 3.06 -29.65 3.81
C PRO A 294 1.80 -29.21 3.06
N VAL A 295 1.76 -29.44 1.74
CA VAL A 295 0.66 -29.03 0.87
C VAL A 295 -0.25 -30.21 0.50
N THR A 296 -1.52 -30.09 0.82
CA THR A 296 -2.57 -30.99 0.35
C THR A 296 -3.21 -30.42 -0.91
N CYS A 297 -3.19 -31.18 -2.01
CA CYS A 297 -3.90 -30.80 -3.23
C CYS A 297 -5.31 -31.41 -3.22
N ILE A 298 -6.33 -30.57 -3.35
CA ILE A 298 -7.72 -30.98 -3.49
C ILE A 298 -8.16 -30.73 -4.92
N ASP A 299 -8.63 -31.78 -5.60
CA ASP A 299 -9.22 -31.66 -6.92
C ASP A 299 -10.72 -31.39 -6.78
N ALA A 300 -11.11 -30.14 -7.04
CA ALA A 300 -12.50 -29.68 -7.02
C ALA A 300 -12.98 -29.28 -8.43
N SER A 301 -12.28 -29.70 -9.48
CA SER A 301 -12.54 -29.29 -10.86
C SER A 301 -13.99 -29.56 -11.30
N GLU A 302 -14.52 -30.76 -11.04
CA GLU A 302 -15.90 -31.11 -11.38
C GLU A 302 -16.94 -30.28 -10.61
N GLN A 303 -16.69 -30.02 -9.33
CA GLN A 303 -17.55 -29.20 -8.47
C GLN A 303 -17.67 -27.78 -9.02
N PHE A 304 -16.55 -27.13 -9.33
CA PHE A 304 -16.55 -25.77 -9.87
C PHE A 304 -17.17 -25.71 -11.27
N LEU A 305 -16.76 -26.60 -12.18
CA LEU A 305 -17.23 -26.61 -13.57
C LEU A 305 -18.73 -26.91 -13.67
N SER A 306 -19.26 -27.79 -12.82
CA SER A 306 -20.70 -28.11 -12.80
C SER A 306 -21.55 -26.91 -12.37
N LYS A 307 -21.08 -26.10 -11.41
CA LYS A 307 -21.76 -24.91 -10.90
C LYS A 307 -21.67 -23.72 -11.85
N LEU A 308 -20.59 -23.63 -12.62
CA LEU A 308 -20.39 -22.60 -13.63
C LEU A 308 -21.14 -22.88 -14.95
N LYS A 309 -21.65 -24.10 -15.13
CA LYS A 309 -22.36 -24.52 -16.33
C LYS A 309 -23.61 -23.66 -16.56
N GLY A 310 -23.62 -22.94 -17.67
CA GLY A 310 -24.76 -22.10 -18.07
C GLY A 310 -24.78 -20.69 -17.47
N VAL A 311 -23.82 -20.35 -16.59
CA VAL A 311 -23.71 -19.01 -16.01
C VAL A 311 -23.01 -18.08 -17.00
N LYS A 312 -23.69 -17.00 -17.41
CA LYS A 312 -23.15 -16.02 -18.37
C LYS A 312 -22.64 -14.75 -17.70
N ASP A 313 -23.31 -14.31 -16.63
CA ASP A 313 -23.00 -13.08 -15.92
C ASP A 313 -21.66 -13.16 -15.17
N PRO A 314 -20.71 -12.23 -15.39
CA PRO A 314 -19.39 -12.27 -14.78
C PRO A 314 -19.41 -12.09 -13.26
N GLU A 315 -20.26 -11.23 -12.71
CA GLU A 315 -20.37 -11.03 -11.25
C GLU A 315 -20.97 -12.26 -10.55
N MET A 316 -21.90 -12.95 -11.20
CA MET A 316 -22.44 -14.20 -10.71
C MET A 316 -21.40 -15.34 -10.76
N LYS A 317 -20.57 -15.43 -11.80
CA LYS A 317 -19.44 -16.39 -11.84
C LYS A 317 -18.49 -16.15 -10.67
N ARG A 318 -18.12 -14.89 -10.44
CA ARG A 318 -17.27 -14.44 -9.34
C ARG A 318 -17.80 -14.90 -7.97
N LYS A 319 -19.09 -14.64 -7.71
CA LYS A 319 -19.76 -15.10 -6.47
C LYS A 319 -19.80 -16.62 -6.33
N ILE A 320 -20.03 -17.35 -7.42
CA ILE A 320 -20.06 -18.82 -7.41
C ILE A 320 -18.68 -19.38 -7.09
N VAL A 321 -17.63 -18.92 -7.78
CA VAL A 321 -16.25 -19.37 -7.53
C VAL A 321 -15.83 -19.10 -6.09
N GLY A 322 -16.10 -17.89 -5.57
CA GLY A 322 -15.79 -17.56 -4.16
C GLY A 322 -16.52 -18.47 -3.17
N LYS A 323 -17.81 -18.73 -3.39
CA LYS A 323 -18.62 -19.59 -2.52
C LYS A 323 -18.14 -21.04 -2.51
N GLU A 324 -17.89 -21.62 -3.69
CA GLU A 324 -17.41 -23.00 -3.80
C GLU A 324 -15.99 -23.14 -3.23
N PHE A 325 -15.15 -22.11 -3.37
CA PHE A 325 -13.83 -22.09 -2.73
C PHE A 325 -13.95 -22.15 -1.21
N ILE A 326 -14.81 -21.32 -0.60
CA ILE A 326 -15.05 -21.36 0.85
C ILE A 326 -15.54 -22.75 1.29
N ALA A 327 -16.45 -23.38 0.54
CA ALA A 327 -16.96 -24.71 0.86
C ALA A 327 -15.85 -25.78 0.88
N VAL A 328 -14.94 -25.77 -0.10
CA VAL A 328 -13.80 -26.71 -0.15
C VAL A 328 -12.84 -26.46 1.03
N PHE A 329 -12.66 -25.22 1.46
CA PHE A 329 -11.84 -24.90 2.64
C PHE A 329 -12.47 -25.39 3.94
N ASP A 330 -13.79 -25.27 4.08
CA ASP A 330 -14.49 -25.78 5.26
C ASP A 330 -14.44 -27.32 5.31
N GLU A 331 -14.58 -28.00 4.18
CA GLU A 331 -14.40 -29.45 4.07
C GLU A 331 -12.98 -29.88 4.47
N PHE A 332 -11.97 -29.15 4.00
CA PHE A 332 -10.57 -29.39 4.38
C PHE A 332 -10.34 -29.18 5.88
N ALA A 333 -10.91 -28.13 6.47
CA ALA A 333 -10.80 -27.87 7.90
C ALA A 333 -11.43 -28.99 8.74
N HIS A 334 -12.57 -29.55 8.31
CA HIS A 334 -13.19 -30.72 8.95
C HIS A 334 -12.37 -32.00 8.77
N MET A 335 -11.76 -32.21 7.61
CA MET A 335 -10.86 -33.34 7.38
C MET A 335 -9.65 -33.28 8.34
N LEU A 336 -9.05 -32.10 8.52
CA LEU A 336 -7.95 -31.89 9.45
C LEU A 336 -8.38 -32.12 10.90
N GLU A 337 -9.57 -31.69 11.29
CA GLU A 337 -10.14 -31.92 12.63
C GLU A 337 -10.26 -33.43 12.92
N GLN A 338 -10.67 -34.23 11.94
CA GLN A 338 -10.75 -35.69 12.07
C GLN A 338 -9.36 -36.35 12.17
N GLN A 339 -8.36 -35.85 11.46
CA GLN A 339 -7.01 -36.43 11.43
C GLN A 339 -6.17 -36.05 12.66
N THR A 340 -6.23 -34.79 13.08
CA THR A 340 -5.39 -34.24 14.16
C THR A 340 -6.10 -34.22 15.50
N GLY A 341 -7.43 -34.45 15.53
CA GLY A 341 -8.25 -34.35 16.73
C GLY A 341 -8.45 -32.91 17.23
N LYS A 342 -7.96 -31.91 16.49
CA LYS A 342 -8.06 -30.49 16.83
C LYS A 342 -8.50 -29.69 15.62
N ARG A 343 -9.50 -28.83 15.83
CA ARG A 343 -9.94 -27.90 14.78
C ARG A 343 -8.90 -26.79 14.61
N PRO A 344 -8.50 -26.44 13.38
CA PRO A 344 -7.63 -25.29 13.15
C PRO A 344 -8.33 -24.01 13.57
N GLU A 345 -7.59 -23.11 14.22
CA GLU A 345 -8.11 -21.84 14.72
C GLU A 345 -7.72 -20.64 13.84
N TYR A 346 -6.68 -20.78 13.02
CA TYR A 346 -6.13 -19.67 12.23
C TYR A 346 -6.10 -19.97 10.73
N LEU A 347 -6.29 -18.92 9.95
CA LEU A 347 -6.13 -18.90 8.49
C LEU A 347 -5.04 -17.90 8.11
N VAL A 348 -4.05 -18.35 7.35
CA VAL A 348 -3.00 -17.49 6.79
C VAL A 348 -3.47 -16.94 5.44
N GLN A 349 -3.27 -15.64 5.24
CA GLN A 349 -3.48 -14.97 3.97
C GLN A 349 -2.25 -14.15 3.58
N GLY A 350 -1.92 -14.17 2.29
CA GLY A 350 -0.85 -13.36 1.70
C GLY A 350 -1.25 -11.91 1.43
N THR A 351 -2.18 -11.34 2.22
CA THR A 351 -2.68 -9.97 2.03
C THR A 351 -1.54 -8.96 2.16
N LEU A 352 -1.47 -8.01 1.23
CA LEU A 352 -0.48 -6.92 1.24
C LEU A 352 -1.11 -5.60 1.70
N TYR A 353 -0.25 -4.61 1.97
CA TYR A 353 -0.71 -3.32 2.50
C TYR A 353 -1.71 -2.57 1.60
N PRO A 354 -1.56 -2.58 0.26
CA PRO A 354 -2.57 -1.99 -0.63
C PRO A 354 -3.95 -2.65 -0.49
N ASP A 355 -4.01 -3.98 -0.34
CA ASP A 355 -5.26 -4.72 -0.21
C ASP A 355 -6.01 -4.33 1.08
N VAL A 356 -5.29 -4.16 2.19
CA VAL A 356 -5.87 -3.76 3.48
C VAL A 356 -6.52 -2.38 3.40
N ILE A 357 -5.90 -1.43 2.71
CA ILE A 357 -6.42 -0.06 2.58
C ILE A 357 -7.60 -0.02 1.60
N GLU A 358 -7.53 -0.73 0.48
CA GLU A 358 -8.65 -0.81 -0.50
C GLU A 358 -9.91 -1.44 0.10
N SER A 359 -9.75 -2.29 1.12
CA SER A 359 -10.87 -2.86 1.89
C SER A 359 -11.49 -1.88 2.90
N CYS A 360 -10.81 -0.78 3.22
CA CYS A 360 -11.36 0.28 4.05
C CYS A 360 -12.27 1.19 3.19
N PRO A 361 -13.55 1.38 3.55
CA PRO A 361 -14.41 2.29 2.83
C PRO A 361 -13.91 3.73 2.94
N PRO A 362 -14.14 4.58 1.92
CA PRO A 362 -13.75 5.98 1.99
C PRO A 362 -14.35 6.66 3.23
N PRO A 363 -13.57 7.49 3.96
CA PRO A 363 -14.05 8.19 5.14
C PRO A 363 -15.30 9.02 4.81
N GLY A 364 -16.38 8.86 5.58
CA GLY A 364 -17.63 9.60 5.41
C GLY A 364 -18.74 8.90 4.61
N SER A 365 -18.50 7.71 4.06
CA SER A 365 -19.52 6.96 3.31
C SER A 365 -20.64 6.34 4.16
N GLY A 366 -20.46 6.21 5.49
CA GLY A 366 -21.41 5.52 6.36
C GLY A 366 -21.59 4.02 6.04
N MET A 367 -20.79 3.48 5.12
CA MET A 367 -20.84 2.10 4.67
C MET A 367 -19.79 1.27 5.43
N THR A 368 -20.17 0.10 5.92
CA THR A 368 -19.25 -0.85 6.58
C THR A 368 -18.45 -1.69 5.58
N HIS A 369 -18.69 -1.54 4.27
CA HIS A 369 -18.01 -2.26 3.20
C HIS A 369 -17.74 -1.33 2.01
N SER A 370 -16.49 -1.37 1.51
CA SER A 370 -16.09 -0.75 0.25
C SER A 370 -16.94 -1.29 -0.92
N HIS A 371 -17.21 -0.44 -1.91
CA HIS A 371 -17.92 -0.84 -3.13
C HIS A 371 -17.22 -2.06 -3.76
N THR A 372 -18.03 -3.10 -4.00
CA THR A 372 -17.78 -4.38 -4.69
C THR A 372 -16.73 -4.36 -5.81
N ILE A 373 -15.46 -4.25 -5.46
CA ILE A 373 -14.31 -4.42 -6.35
C ILE A 373 -13.34 -5.28 -5.54
N LYS A 374 -13.18 -6.56 -5.92
CA LYS A 374 -12.49 -7.66 -5.19
C LYS A 374 -13.34 -8.47 -4.20
N SER A 375 -14.48 -9.00 -4.66
CA SER A 375 -15.32 -9.99 -3.95
C SER A 375 -14.68 -11.39 -3.70
N HIS A 376 -13.38 -11.56 -3.97
CA HIS A 376 -12.68 -12.87 -3.95
C HIS A 376 -11.54 -12.92 -2.95
N HIS A 377 -11.13 -11.75 -2.46
CA HIS A 377 -10.25 -11.67 -1.32
C HIS A 377 -11.14 -11.31 -0.14
N ASN A 378 -11.13 -12.13 0.91
CA ASN A 378 -11.80 -11.81 2.18
C ASN A 378 -11.05 -10.68 2.92
N VAL A 379 -10.75 -9.58 2.22
CA VAL A 379 -10.11 -8.41 2.81
C VAL A 379 -11.20 -7.57 3.44
N GLY A 380 -11.10 -7.40 4.76
CA GLY A 380 -12.17 -6.85 5.60
C GLY A 380 -12.77 -7.85 6.60
N GLY A 381 -12.28 -9.09 6.60
CA GLY A 381 -12.67 -10.13 7.55
C GLY A 381 -13.23 -11.39 6.87
N LEU A 382 -13.22 -12.48 7.62
CA LEU A 382 -13.81 -13.74 7.18
C LEU A 382 -15.35 -13.65 7.19
N PRO A 383 -16.06 -14.44 6.37
CA PRO A 383 -17.52 -14.57 6.46
C PRO A 383 -17.95 -14.83 7.92
N GLU A 384 -19.09 -14.27 8.37
CA GLU A 384 -19.56 -14.42 9.77
C GLU A 384 -19.66 -15.88 10.24
N ASP A 385 -19.82 -16.80 9.29
CA ASP A 385 -19.93 -18.24 9.52
C ASP A 385 -18.57 -18.94 9.77
N MET A 386 -17.45 -18.29 9.44
CA MET A 386 -16.12 -18.89 9.52
C MET A 386 -15.44 -18.53 10.84
N LYS A 387 -15.32 -19.51 11.75
CA LYS A 387 -14.78 -19.33 13.12
C LYS A 387 -13.23 -19.26 13.19
N LEU A 388 -12.56 -18.81 12.13
CA LEU A 388 -11.10 -18.74 12.07
C LEU A 388 -10.61 -17.31 12.38
N LYS A 389 -9.40 -17.19 12.93
CA LYS A 389 -8.67 -15.94 13.12
C LYS A 389 -7.67 -15.74 11.97
N LEU A 390 -7.45 -14.51 11.53
CA LEU A 390 -6.55 -14.23 10.40
C LEU A 390 -5.10 -14.00 10.83
N ILE A 391 -4.16 -14.55 10.06
CA ILE A 391 -2.72 -14.27 10.13
C ILE A 391 -2.29 -13.70 8.76
N GLU A 392 -1.95 -12.42 8.74
CA GLU A 392 -1.59 -11.70 7.51
C GLU A 392 -0.16 -11.12 7.64
N PRO A 393 0.87 -11.95 7.44
CA PRO A 393 2.25 -11.57 7.76
C PRO A 393 2.81 -10.50 6.81
N LEU A 394 2.28 -10.44 5.58
CA LEU A 394 2.72 -9.50 4.56
C LEU A 394 1.87 -8.23 4.54
N LYS A 395 0.92 -8.09 5.48
CA LYS A 395 -0.05 -6.98 5.48
C LYS A 395 0.60 -5.62 5.48
N LEU A 396 1.86 -5.51 5.92
CA LEU A 396 2.63 -4.26 5.99
C LEU A 396 3.62 -4.08 4.82
N LEU A 397 3.65 -4.94 3.81
CA LEU A 397 4.60 -4.84 2.68
C LEU A 397 3.92 -4.31 1.41
N PHE A 398 4.69 -3.57 0.60
CA PHE A 398 4.27 -3.05 -0.72
C PHE A 398 4.91 -3.89 -1.83
N LYS A 399 4.20 -4.18 -2.92
CA LYS A 399 4.66 -5.05 -4.02
C LYS A 399 5.17 -4.28 -5.26
N ASP A 400 5.15 -2.95 -5.24
CA ASP A 400 5.08 -2.15 -6.48
C ASP A 400 6.39 -1.43 -6.84
N GLU A 401 7.53 -2.08 -6.65
CA GLU A 401 8.84 -1.47 -6.94
C GLU A 401 9.17 -1.46 -8.44
N ALA A 402 8.90 -2.55 -9.15
CA ALA A 402 9.13 -2.64 -10.59
C ALA A 402 8.12 -1.81 -11.38
N ASP A 403 6.87 -1.79 -10.92
CA ASP A 403 5.79 -1.03 -11.56
C ASP A 403 6.02 0.47 -11.45
N GLU A 404 6.45 0.98 -10.28
CA GLU A 404 6.78 2.40 -10.11
C GLU A 404 7.93 2.83 -11.03
N ILE A 405 9.00 2.03 -11.14
CA ILE A 405 10.13 2.36 -12.03
C ILE A 405 9.66 2.41 -13.49
N TYR A 406 8.81 1.48 -13.90
CA TYR A 406 8.31 1.39 -15.26
C TYR A 406 7.36 2.55 -15.61
N VAL A 407 6.34 2.79 -14.77
CA VAL A 407 5.37 3.88 -14.97
C VAL A 407 6.05 5.25 -14.86
N GLN A 408 7.00 5.42 -13.94
CA GLN A 408 7.75 6.67 -13.86
C GLN A 408 8.59 6.90 -15.10
N ALA A 409 9.29 5.89 -15.63
CA ALA A 409 10.04 6.04 -16.87
C ALA A 409 9.13 6.41 -18.05
N ILE A 410 7.94 5.80 -18.16
CA ILE A 410 6.94 6.17 -19.17
C ILE A 410 6.57 7.66 -19.09
N ARG A 411 6.36 8.17 -17.87
CA ARG A 411 6.06 9.58 -17.62
C ARG A 411 7.25 10.49 -17.97
N ASP A 412 8.45 10.12 -17.54
CA ASP A 412 9.70 10.86 -17.82
C ASP A 412 9.95 10.98 -19.33
N ALA A 413 9.54 9.97 -20.11
CA ALA A 413 9.64 9.94 -21.56
C ALA A 413 8.48 10.66 -22.28
N GLY A 414 7.51 11.23 -21.56
CA GLY A 414 6.34 11.90 -22.15
C GLY A 414 5.38 10.96 -22.86
N LEU A 415 5.43 9.65 -22.57
CA LEU A 415 4.63 8.63 -23.27
C LEU A 415 3.32 8.32 -22.56
N TYR A 416 3.13 8.80 -21.32
CA TYR A 416 2.02 8.40 -20.46
C TYR A 416 0.65 8.66 -21.11
N ASP A 417 0.44 9.84 -21.67
CA ASP A 417 -0.85 10.21 -22.27
C ASP A 417 -1.09 9.55 -23.65
N THR A 418 -0.05 8.93 -24.22
CA THR A 418 -0.15 8.17 -25.47
C THR A 418 -0.45 6.69 -25.24
N ILE A 419 -0.32 6.23 -24.01
CA ILE A 419 -0.54 4.85 -23.59
C ILE A 419 -1.89 4.78 -22.88
N TRP A 420 -2.75 3.87 -23.31
CA TRP A 420 -4.04 3.66 -22.66
C TRP A 420 -3.86 3.07 -21.26
N GLN A 421 -2.99 2.07 -21.14
CA GLN A 421 -2.68 1.43 -19.86
C GLN A 421 -1.29 0.79 -19.92
N ALA A 422 -0.52 0.91 -18.84
CA ALA A 422 0.76 0.23 -18.66
C ALA A 422 0.97 -0.21 -17.22
N PHE A 423 1.56 -1.40 -17.05
CA PHE A 423 1.87 -1.99 -15.75
C PHE A 423 2.92 -3.11 -15.88
N ALA A 424 3.53 -3.50 -14.76
CA ALA A 424 4.51 -4.57 -14.65
C ALA A 424 3.94 -5.80 -13.95
N VAL A 425 4.07 -6.98 -14.58
CA VAL A 425 3.58 -8.27 -14.08
C VAL A 425 4.75 -9.12 -13.62
N LEU A 426 4.80 -9.45 -12.33
CA LEU A 426 5.81 -10.38 -11.80
C LEU A 426 5.47 -11.81 -12.21
N LEU A 427 6.43 -12.54 -12.79
CA LEU A 427 6.23 -13.93 -13.16
C LEU A 427 6.73 -14.86 -12.04
N PRO A 428 5.95 -15.89 -11.64
CA PRO A 428 6.34 -16.83 -10.60
C PRO A 428 7.28 -17.93 -11.15
N VAL A 429 8.33 -17.53 -11.86
CA VAL A 429 9.39 -18.43 -12.35
C VAL A 429 10.74 -17.84 -11.98
N GLU A 430 11.66 -18.63 -11.45
CA GLU A 430 13.01 -18.12 -11.20
C GLU A 430 13.87 -18.23 -12.47
N THR A 431 14.72 -17.23 -12.68
CA THR A 431 15.73 -17.25 -13.74
C THR A 431 17.11 -17.01 -13.17
N VAL A 432 18.12 -17.52 -13.86
CA VAL A 432 19.52 -17.22 -13.53
C VAL A 432 19.86 -15.83 -14.07
N GLY A 433 20.45 -15.02 -13.21
CA GLY A 433 20.99 -13.71 -13.49
C GLY A 433 22.43 -13.56 -13.02
N VAL A 434 23.01 -12.42 -13.34
CA VAL A 434 24.33 -12.01 -12.87
C VAL A 434 24.19 -10.59 -12.37
N GLN A 435 24.45 -10.36 -11.08
CA GLN A 435 24.50 -9.03 -10.46
C GLN A 435 25.85 -8.91 -9.75
N GLY A 436 26.72 -8.02 -10.25
CA GLY A 436 28.14 -8.03 -9.89
C GLY A 436 28.86 -9.26 -10.46
N ASP A 437 29.71 -9.91 -9.65
CA ASP A 437 30.51 -11.07 -10.06
C ASP A 437 29.91 -12.43 -9.63
N GLN A 438 28.69 -12.45 -9.10
CA GLN A 438 28.04 -13.65 -8.59
C GLN A 438 26.77 -14.00 -9.36
N ARG A 439 26.48 -15.31 -9.45
CA ARG A 439 25.22 -15.82 -9.99
C ARG A 439 24.11 -15.55 -8.99
N THR A 440 23.01 -14.97 -9.47
CA THR A 440 21.81 -14.71 -8.66
C THR A 440 20.62 -15.45 -9.24
N TYR A 441 19.72 -15.89 -8.37
CA TYR A 441 18.41 -16.42 -8.74
C TYR A 441 17.38 -15.34 -8.38
N GLY A 442 16.49 -15.05 -9.32
CA GLY A 442 15.54 -13.96 -9.21
C GLY A 442 14.42 -14.10 -10.23
N TYR A 443 13.38 -13.31 -10.06
CA TYR A 443 12.15 -13.41 -10.84
C TYR A 443 12.20 -12.49 -12.07
N PRO A 444 11.68 -12.91 -13.22
CA PRO A 444 11.41 -12.03 -14.32
C PRO A 444 10.15 -11.21 -14.04
N VAL A 445 10.18 -9.96 -14.49
CA VAL A 445 8.99 -9.12 -14.58
C VAL A 445 8.67 -8.88 -16.06
N THR A 446 7.39 -8.90 -16.42
CA THR A 446 6.92 -8.60 -17.77
C THR A 446 6.25 -7.23 -17.78
N LEU A 447 6.77 -6.34 -18.60
CA LEU A 447 6.17 -5.04 -18.86
C LEU A 447 5.03 -5.21 -19.87
N LYS A 448 3.88 -4.59 -19.59
CA LYS A 448 2.74 -4.49 -20.50
C LYS A 448 2.43 -3.02 -20.72
N ALA A 449 2.17 -2.63 -21.94
CA ALA A 449 1.55 -1.35 -22.27
C ALA A 449 0.68 -1.53 -23.51
N ILE A 450 -0.45 -0.84 -23.55
CA ILE A 450 -1.40 -0.94 -24.65
C ILE A 450 -1.87 0.42 -25.14
N THR A 451 -2.27 0.45 -26.41
CA THR A 451 -3.08 1.51 -27.01
C THR A 451 -4.44 0.93 -27.37
N SER A 452 -5.51 1.66 -27.08
CA SER A 452 -6.87 1.28 -27.42
C SER A 452 -7.69 2.53 -27.72
N GLU A 453 -8.71 2.40 -28.57
CA GLU A 453 -9.70 3.47 -28.78
C GLU A 453 -10.98 3.23 -27.97
N ASP A 454 -11.31 1.96 -27.70
CA ASP A 454 -12.61 1.54 -27.17
C ASP A 454 -12.55 0.48 -26.05
N GLY A 455 -11.35 0.04 -25.66
CA GLY A 455 -11.12 -1.00 -24.67
C GLY A 455 -11.52 -2.43 -25.11
N MET A 456 -12.15 -2.59 -26.27
CA MET A 456 -12.56 -3.90 -26.82
C MET A 456 -11.45 -4.51 -27.68
N THR A 457 -10.73 -3.66 -28.42
CA THR A 457 -9.51 -4.04 -29.16
C THR A 457 -8.35 -3.18 -28.69
N ALA A 458 -7.21 -3.81 -28.42
CA ALA A 458 -6.03 -3.10 -27.94
C ALA A 458 -4.78 -3.66 -28.61
N ASP A 459 -3.94 -2.78 -29.16
CA ASP A 459 -2.60 -3.18 -29.59
C ASP A 459 -1.60 -2.93 -28.46
N TRP A 460 -0.51 -3.69 -28.44
CA TRP A 460 0.57 -3.42 -27.51
C TRP A 460 1.32 -2.14 -27.93
N TYR A 461 1.81 -1.36 -26.97
CA TYR A 461 2.47 -0.09 -27.25
C TYR A 461 3.90 -0.29 -27.77
N TYR A 462 4.22 0.37 -28.88
CA TYR A 462 5.53 0.28 -29.53
C TYR A 462 6.54 1.23 -28.89
N PHE A 463 7.27 0.74 -27.89
CA PHE A 463 8.36 1.50 -27.27
C PHE A 463 9.62 1.56 -28.13
N GLU A 464 10.36 2.67 -28.02
CA GLU A 464 11.73 2.74 -28.52
C GLU A 464 12.65 1.74 -27.81
N ARG A 465 13.56 1.12 -28.57
CA ARG A 465 14.50 0.13 -28.02
C ARG A 465 15.36 0.70 -26.88
N LYS A 466 15.76 1.98 -26.98
CA LYS A 466 16.60 2.64 -25.99
C LYS A 466 15.86 2.84 -24.66
N PHE A 467 14.58 3.22 -24.74
CA PHE A 467 13.71 3.34 -23.58
C PHE A 467 13.59 2.01 -22.81
N LEU A 468 13.27 0.93 -23.52
CA LEU A 468 13.14 -0.40 -22.89
C LEU A 468 14.44 -0.89 -22.24
N ALA A 469 15.59 -0.58 -22.84
CA ALA A 469 16.89 -0.92 -22.27
C ALA A 469 17.17 -0.14 -20.97
N ASP A 470 16.84 1.15 -20.92
CA ASP A 470 16.98 1.96 -19.70
C ASP A 470 16.06 1.47 -18.58
N VAL A 471 14.78 1.26 -18.87
CA VAL A 471 13.81 0.72 -17.91
C VAL A 471 14.26 -0.63 -17.37
N SER A 472 14.69 -1.54 -18.25
CA SER A 472 15.19 -2.86 -17.85
C SER A 472 16.36 -2.75 -16.87
N ASN A 473 17.35 -1.90 -17.17
CA ASN A 473 18.49 -1.68 -16.30
C ASN A 473 18.08 -1.05 -14.96
N ARG A 474 17.18 -0.07 -14.97
CA ARG A 474 16.68 0.58 -13.75
C ARG A 474 15.97 -0.44 -12.86
N ILE A 475 15.11 -1.30 -13.41
CA ILE A 475 14.42 -2.34 -12.65
C ILE A 475 15.43 -3.35 -12.08
N CYS A 476 16.28 -3.94 -12.91
CA CYS A 476 17.24 -4.98 -12.47
C CYS A 476 18.28 -4.46 -11.47
N ASN A 477 18.63 -3.17 -11.47
CA ASN A 477 19.61 -2.61 -10.56
C ASN A 477 19.01 -2.09 -9.25
N ASN A 478 17.74 -1.69 -9.25
CA ASN A 478 17.12 -1.04 -8.09
C ASN A 478 16.08 -1.92 -7.39
N VAL A 479 15.54 -2.96 -8.05
CA VAL A 479 14.56 -3.87 -7.46
C VAL A 479 15.23 -5.19 -7.10
N ARG A 480 15.45 -5.40 -5.81
CA ARG A 480 16.10 -6.61 -5.31
C ARG A 480 15.19 -7.83 -5.58
N GLY A 481 15.76 -8.89 -6.14
CA GLY A 481 15.01 -10.10 -6.49
C GLY A 481 14.45 -10.12 -7.91
N ILE A 482 14.57 -9.03 -8.67
CA ILE A 482 14.32 -9.04 -10.12
C ILE A 482 15.66 -9.04 -10.85
N ASN A 483 15.83 -9.99 -11.76
CA ASN A 483 17.07 -10.14 -12.53
C ASN A 483 16.83 -10.21 -14.05
N ARG A 484 15.57 -10.08 -14.46
CA ARG A 484 15.16 -10.18 -15.85
C ARG A 484 13.90 -9.36 -16.09
N VAL A 485 13.85 -8.71 -17.25
CA VAL A 485 12.70 -7.92 -17.69
C VAL A 485 12.30 -8.41 -19.08
N CYS A 486 11.01 -8.68 -19.25
CA CYS A 486 10.36 -9.08 -20.49
C CYS A 486 9.39 -7.98 -20.94
N LEU A 487 9.04 -7.95 -22.22
CA LEU A 487 7.97 -7.09 -22.76
C LEU A 487 6.92 -7.99 -23.40
N GLU A 488 5.67 -7.81 -23.02
CA GLU A 488 4.54 -8.48 -23.67
C GLU A 488 4.18 -7.74 -24.97
N LYS A 489 3.97 -8.51 -26.05
CA LYS A 489 3.73 -8.00 -27.41
C LYS A 489 2.50 -8.60 -28.05
N THR A 490 1.53 -9.02 -27.24
CA THR A 490 0.34 -9.74 -27.72
C THR A 490 -0.86 -8.80 -27.66
N SER A 491 -1.42 -8.50 -28.83
CA SER A 491 -2.60 -7.65 -28.96
C SER A 491 -3.85 -8.36 -28.40
N LYS A 492 -4.87 -7.58 -28.07
CA LYS A 492 -6.22 -8.03 -27.74
C LYS A 492 -7.11 -7.82 -28.96
N PRO A 493 -7.64 -8.88 -29.60
CA PRO A 493 -7.35 -10.31 -29.43
C PRO A 493 -6.00 -10.75 -30.07
N PRO A 494 -5.42 -11.93 -29.72
CA PRO A 494 -6.02 -13.05 -28.98
C PRO A 494 -5.88 -12.98 -27.44
N ALA A 495 -5.07 -12.06 -26.90
CA ALA A 495 -4.90 -11.93 -25.45
C ALA A 495 -5.95 -10.99 -24.82
N THR A 496 -5.91 -10.85 -23.49
CA THR A 496 -6.61 -9.81 -22.73
C THR A 496 -5.65 -8.66 -22.39
N VAL A 497 -6.18 -7.56 -21.82
CA VAL A 497 -5.33 -6.44 -21.37
C VAL A 497 -4.49 -6.89 -20.18
N GLU A 498 -5.15 -7.41 -19.15
CA GLU A 498 -4.53 -8.04 -17.98
C GLU A 498 -4.14 -9.48 -18.26
N TRP A 499 -3.20 -10.00 -17.46
CA TRP A 499 -2.80 -11.40 -17.53
C TRP A 499 -3.74 -12.32 -16.76
N GLU A 500 -4.38 -11.87 -15.68
CA GLU A 500 -5.35 -12.63 -14.85
C GLU A 500 -6.44 -11.74 -14.25
#